data_AF-A0A1F9LMX4-F1
#
_entry.id   AF-A0A1F9LMX4-F1
#
_cell.length_a   1.000
_cell.length_b   1.000
_cell.length_c   1.000
_cell.angle_alpha   90.00
_cell.angle_beta   90.00
_cell.angle_gamma   90.00
#
_symmetry.space_group_name_H-M   'P 1'
#
loop_
_entity.id
_entity.type
_entity.pdbx_description
1 polymer ?
#
loop_
_entity_poly.entity_id
_entity_poly.type
_entity_poly.pdbx_seq_one_letter_code
_entity_poly.pdbx_strand_id
1 'polypeptide(L)'
;MNDPVRPVIKRQAVVGWEAKHRKVDLTIEGPLKGDELLKRMKGWFTADVYAAIEVFGRFGKLKVLDDADLVVETKDMEGMKQLQKHLADAFGDEVWVEPMARKKLA
;
A
#
# COMPACT_ATOMS: atom_id res chain seq x y z
N MET A 1 2.54 22.43 10.17
CA MET A 1 2.77 20.99 10.33
C MET A 1 1.74 20.31 9.45
N ASN A 2 2.17 19.63 8.38
CA ASN A 2 1.26 18.95 7.48
C ASN A 2 0.83 17.63 8.15
N ASP A 3 -0.47 17.34 8.09
CA ASP A 3 -1.01 16.10 8.63
C ASP A 3 -0.55 14.92 7.76
N PRO A 4 0.17 13.94 8.31
CA PRO A 4 0.60 12.77 7.56
C PRO A 4 -0.59 11.99 7.00
N VAL A 5 -0.51 11.60 5.73
CA VAL A 5 -1.57 10.84 5.05
C VAL A 5 -1.11 9.46 4.64
N ARG A 6 -2.03 8.49 4.72
CA ARG A 6 -1.85 7.14 4.17
C ARG A 6 -3.08 6.73 3.36
N PRO A 7 -2.94 5.88 2.33
CA PRO A 7 -4.09 5.40 1.58
C PRO A 7 -4.79 4.32 2.41
N VAL A 8 -6.12 4.38 2.45
CA VAL A 8 -6.97 3.40 3.16
C VAL A 8 -8.09 2.94 2.24
N ILE A 9 -8.40 1.65 2.28
CA ILE A 9 -9.54 1.11 1.53
C ILE A 9 -10.81 1.40 2.32
N LYS A 10 -11.74 2.14 1.71
CA LYS A 10 -13.10 2.37 2.26
C LYS A 10 -14.13 1.39 1.71
N ARG A 11 -13.88 0.83 0.52
CA ARG A 11 -14.69 -0.19 -0.15
C ARG A 11 -13.79 -0.99 -1.08
N GLN A 12 -13.97 -2.30 -1.14
CA GLN A 12 -13.23 -3.16 -2.06
C GLN A 12 -13.44 -2.76 -3.51
N ALA A 13 -12.44 -3.07 -4.35
CA ALA A 13 -12.59 -2.84 -5.79
C ALA A 13 -13.65 -3.80 -6.34
N VAL A 14 -14.60 -3.28 -7.11
CA VAL A 14 -15.61 -4.11 -7.77
C VAL A 14 -15.15 -4.37 -9.20
N VAL A 15 -15.04 -5.63 -9.57
CA VAL A 15 -14.72 -6.07 -10.93
C VAL A 15 -15.98 -6.67 -11.55
N GLY A 16 -16.30 -6.24 -12.77
CA GLY A 16 -17.40 -6.78 -13.57
C GLY A 16 -16.92 -7.17 -14.96
N TRP A 17 -17.84 -7.66 -15.78
CA TRP A 17 -17.56 -8.05 -17.16
C TRP A 17 -18.54 -7.41 -18.12
N GLU A 18 -18.04 -6.94 -19.26
CA GLU A 18 -18.89 -6.56 -20.39
C GLU A 18 -18.78 -7.63 -21.49
N ALA A 19 -19.93 -8.10 -21.97
CA ALA A 19 -19.98 -9.02 -23.08
C ALA A 19 -20.48 -8.32 -24.35
N LYS A 20 -19.89 -8.69 -25.49
CA LYS A 20 -20.16 -8.04 -26.79
C LYS A 20 -21.63 -8.09 -27.24
N HIS A 21 -22.38 -9.11 -26.83
CA HIS A 21 -23.73 -9.40 -27.36
C HIS A 21 -24.82 -9.56 -26.30
N ARG A 22 -24.49 -9.49 -25.02
CA ARG A 22 -25.46 -9.67 -23.93
C ARG A 22 -25.06 -8.89 -22.70
N LYS A 23 -26.01 -8.63 -21.83
CA LYS A 23 -25.74 -8.07 -20.52
C LYS A 23 -25.15 -9.13 -19.59
N VAL A 24 -24.21 -8.71 -18.75
CA VAL A 24 -23.64 -9.51 -17.66
C VAL A 24 -23.74 -8.68 -16.39
N ASP A 25 -24.56 -9.15 -15.44
CA ASP A 25 -24.78 -8.47 -14.15
C ASP A 25 -23.91 -9.05 -13.02
N LEU A 26 -23.00 -9.97 -13.33
CA LEU A 26 -22.10 -10.56 -12.37
C LEU A 26 -20.97 -9.57 -12.02
N THR A 27 -20.76 -9.37 -10.72
CA THR A 27 -19.63 -8.62 -10.18
C THR A 27 -18.97 -9.39 -9.05
N ILE A 28 -17.67 -9.19 -8.86
CA ILE A 28 -16.93 -9.68 -7.69
C ILE A 28 -16.27 -8.51 -6.98
N GLU A 29 -16.14 -8.62 -5.67
CA GLU A 29 -15.20 -7.80 -4.93
C GLU A 29 -13.80 -8.41 -5.06
N GLY A 30 -12.86 -7.60 -5.54
CA GLY A 30 -11.46 -7.95 -5.68
C GLY A 30 -10.63 -7.17 -4.66
N PRO A 31 -9.81 -7.85 -3.84
CA PRO A 31 -8.90 -7.16 -2.93
C PRO A 31 -7.87 -6.36 -3.72
N LEU A 32 -7.66 -5.09 -3.35
CA LEU A 32 -6.53 -4.32 -3.86
C LEU A 32 -5.22 -4.85 -3.25
N LYS A 33 -4.18 -4.94 -4.06
CA LYS A 33 -2.83 -5.23 -3.55
C LYS A 33 -2.20 -3.97 -2.95
N GLY A 34 -1.22 -4.17 -2.08
CA GLY A 34 -0.56 -3.05 -1.40
C GLY A 34 0.12 -2.07 -2.36
N ASP A 35 0.77 -2.57 -3.41
CA ASP A 35 1.39 -1.72 -4.44
C ASP A 35 0.36 -0.98 -5.29
N GLU A 36 -0.78 -1.61 -5.60
CA GLU A 36 -1.90 -0.98 -6.31
C GLU A 36 -2.51 0.15 -5.47
N LEU A 37 -2.66 -0.07 -4.16
CA LEU A 37 -3.16 0.93 -3.23
C LEU A 37 -2.20 2.13 -3.13
N LEU A 38 -0.90 1.89 -3.03
CA LEU A 38 0.10 2.95 -3.00
C LEU A 38 0.13 3.75 -4.32
N LYS A 39 0.00 3.08 -5.48
CA LYS A 39 -0.13 3.75 -6.80
C LYS A 39 -1.28 4.74 -6.89
N ARG A 40 -2.37 4.54 -6.13
CA ARG A 40 -3.51 5.48 -6.10
C ARG A 40 -3.19 6.83 -5.45
N MET A 41 -2.09 6.92 -4.71
CA MET A 41 -1.63 8.18 -4.16
C MET A 41 -0.90 9.06 -5.20
N LYS A 42 -0.62 8.57 -6.41
CA LYS A 42 0.05 9.36 -7.44
C LYS A 42 -0.67 10.69 -7.68
N GLY A 43 0.06 11.81 -7.54
CA GLY A 43 -0.48 13.16 -7.70
C GLY A 43 -1.09 13.76 -6.42
N TRP A 44 -1.25 12.97 -5.35
CA TRP A 44 -1.60 13.48 -4.01
C TRP A 44 -0.38 13.90 -3.18
N PHE A 45 0.82 13.46 -3.56
CA PHE A 45 2.07 13.76 -2.87
C PHE A 45 3.20 14.02 -3.88
N THR A 46 4.28 14.64 -3.40
CA THR A 46 5.43 15.10 -4.19
C THR A 46 6.45 14.01 -4.47
N ALA A 47 6.67 13.07 -3.54
CA ALA A 47 7.57 11.94 -3.76
C ALA A 47 7.11 11.02 -4.92
N ASP A 48 8.08 10.36 -5.56
CA ASP A 48 7.79 9.41 -6.63
C ASP A 48 7.30 8.08 -6.05
N VAL A 49 6.01 7.80 -6.28
CA VAL A 49 5.33 6.58 -5.85
C VAL A 49 6.02 5.31 -6.34
N TYR A 50 6.50 5.31 -7.58
CA TYR A 50 7.08 4.10 -8.17
C TYR A 50 8.46 3.82 -7.57
N ALA A 51 9.26 4.87 -7.36
CA ALA A 51 10.52 4.76 -6.63
C ALA A 51 10.29 4.25 -5.19
N ALA A 52 9.26 4.74 -4.50
CA ALA A 52 8.92 4.27 -3.16
C ALA A 52 8.55 2.78 -3.17
N ILE A 53 7.74 2.32 -4.14
CA ILE A 53 7.40 0.90 -4.32
C ILE A 53 8.64 0.03 -4.53
N GLU A 54 9.61 0.50 -5.30
CA GLU A 54 10.88 -0.22 -5.47
C GLU A 54 11.64 -0.37 -4.16
N VAL A 55 11.74 0.71 -3.36
CA VAL A 55 12.39 0.65 -2.04
C VAL A 55 11.65 -0.34 -1.14
N PHE A 56 10.32 -0.25 -1.05
CA PHE A 56 9.52 -1.21 -0.28
C PHE A 56 9.75 -2.66 -0.72
N GLY A 57 9.78 -2.92 -2.03
CA GLY A 57 9.98 -4.26 -2.60
C GLY A 57 11.36 -4.86 -2.33
N ARG A 58 12.39 -4.04 -2.06
CA ARG A 58 13.75 -4.52 -1.72
C ARG A 58 13.83 -5.06 -0.29
N PHE A 59 13.10 -4.46 0.65
CA PHE A 59 13.19 -4.78 2.08
C PHE A 59 11.98 -5.54 2.63
N GLY A 60 10.88 -5.61 1.87
CA GLY A 60 9.66 -6.28 2.31
C GLY A 60 8.63 -6.42 1.20
N LYS A 61 7.40 -6.70 1.62
CA LYS A 61 6.25 -6.85 0.72
C LYS A 61 5.11 -5.95 1.16
N LEU A 62 4.67 -5.07 0.25
CA LEU A 62 3.45 -4.28 0.47
C LEU A 62 2.22 -5.21 0.49
N LYS A 63 1.39 -5.05 1.51
CA LYS A 63 0.15 -5.81 1.72
C LYS A 63 -0.96 -4.89 2.19
N VAL A 64 -2.19 -5.38 2.06
CA VAL A 64 -3.35 -4.82 2.74
C VAL A 64 -3.64 -5.71 3.95
N LEU A 65 -3.73 -5.11 5.14
CA LEU A 65 -4.13 -5.77 6.37
C LEU A 65 -5.59 -5.41 6.70
N ASP A 66 -6.34 -6.39 7.22
CA ASP A 66 -7.75 -6.26 7.62
C ASP A 66 -8.62 -5.58 6.55
N ASP A 67 -8.34 -5.88 5.29
CA ASP A 67 -9.03 -5.36 4.11
C ASP A 67 -9.03 -3.82 3.97
N ALA A 68 -8.21 -3.11 4.76
CA ALA A 68 -8.23 -1.66 4.87
C ALA A 68 -6.86 -0.99 4.77
N ASP A 69 -5.88 -1.48 5.52
CA ASP A 69 -4.65 -0.74 5.82
C ASP A 69 -3.46 -1.17 4.96
N LEU A 70 -2.76 -0.19 4.38
CA LEU A 70 -1.49 -0.44 3.69
C LEU A 70 -0.38 -0.70 4.69
N VAL A 71 0.26 -1.87 4.59
CA VAL A 71 1.37 -2.27 5.45
C VAL A 71 2.52 -2.81 4.61
N VAL A 72 3.73 -2.76 5.17
CA VAL A 72 4.90 -3.47 4.63
C VAL A 72 5.30 -4.57 5.60
N GLU A 73 5.35 -5.79 5.09
CA GLU A 73 5.86 -6.94 5.84
C GLU A 73 7.35 -7.11 5.54
N THR A 74 8.19 -6.92 6.56
CA THR A 74 9.62 -7.22 6.51
C THR A 74 9.90 -8.57 7.17
N LYS A 75 11.07 -9.16 6.88
CA LYS A 75 11.49 -10.45 7.46
C LYS A 75 11.67 -10.36 8.98
N ASP A 76 12.26 -9.27 9.45
CA ASP A 76 12.61 -9.02 10.84
C ASP A 76 12.72 -7.50 11.10
N MET A 77 13.06 -7.15 12.35
CA MET A 77 13.27 -5.77 12.78
C MET A 77 14.48 -5.10 12.14
N GLU A 78 15.49 -5.86 11.71
CA GLU A 78 16.67 -5.30 11.04
C GLU A 78 16.29 -4.86 9.61
N GLY A 79 15.51 -5.68 8.89
CA GLY A 79 14.92 -5.30 7.62
C GLY A 79 14.03 -4.05 7.72
N MET A 80 13.29 -3.89 8.83
CA MET A 80 12.50 -2.68 9.08
C MET A 80 13.39 -1.44 9.27
N LYS A 81 14.48 -1.54 10.02
CA LYS A 81 15.43 -0.43 10.20
C LYS A 81 16.11 -0.04 8.89
N GLN A 82 16.51 -1.03 8.09
CA GLN A 82 17.11 -0.79 6.78
C GLN A 82 16.11 -0.10 5.84
N LEU A 83 14.85 -0.55 5.84
CA LEU A 83 13.80 0.11 5.09
C LEU A 83 13.62 1.57 5.52
N GLN A 84 13.51 1.85 6.82
CA GLN A 84 13.39 3.22 7.34
C GLN A 84 14.56 4.09 6.90
N LYS A 85 15.79 3.57 6.99
CA LYS A 85 16.99 4.30 6.55
C LYS A 85 16.94 4.60 5.05
N HIS A 86 16.64 3.61 4.22
CA HIS A 86 16.60 3.79 2.77
C HIS A 86 15.48 4.73 2.32
N LEU A 87 14.34 4.74 3.01
CA LEU A 87 13.27 5.71 2.77
C LEU A 87 13.72 7.13 3.14
N ALA A 88 14.35 7.32 4.29
CA ALA A 88 14.88 8.62 4.70
C ALA A 88 15.97 9.12 3.74
N ASP A 89 16.88 8.25 3.32
CA ASP A 89 17.95 8.60 2.38
C ASP A 89 17.40 9.00 0.99
N ALA A 90 16.29 8.38 0.55
CA ALA A 90 15.70 8.61 -0.78
C ALA A 90 14.64 9.72 -0.82
N PHE A 91 13.87 9.90 0.26
CA PHE A 91 12.67 10.74 0.30
C PHE A 91 12.64 11.73 1.47
N GLY A 92 13.67 11.75 2.32
CA GLY A 92 13.69 12.59 3.53
C GLY A 92 12.49 12.28 4.43
N ASP A 93 11.73 13.31 4.76
CA ASP A 93 10.57 13.21 5.65
C ASP A 93 9.25 12.97 4.88
N GLU A 94 9.28 12.87 3.55
CA GLU A 94 8.06 12.70 2.73
C GLU A 94 7.48 11.29 2.79
N VAL A 95 8.34 10.28 3.00
CA VAL A 95 7.95 8.88 3.04
C VAL A 95 8.63 8.20 4.22
N TRP A 96 7.83 7.65 5.13
CA TRP A 96 8.33 6.92 6.29
C TRP A 96 7.43 5.72 6.58
N VAL A 97 7.89 4.86 7.50
CA VAL A 97 7.11 3.75 8.02
C VAL A 97 7.32 3.63 9.52
N GLU A 98 6.28 3.18 10.21
CA GLU A 98 6.29 2.98 11.65
C GLU A 98 6.10 1.50 11.98
N PRO A 99 6.78 0.98 13.02
CA PRO A 99 6.54 -0.37 13.50
C PRO A 99 5.09 -0.52 13.96
N MET A 100 4.38 -1.48 13.38
CA MET A 100 3.04 -1.82 13.83
C MET A 100 3.11 -3.02 14.75
N ALA A 101 2.67 -2.86 16.00
CA ALA A 101 2.51 -4.00 16.89
C ALA A 101 1.43 -4.91 16.31
N ARG A 102 1.77 -6.18 16.03
CA ARG A 102 0.81 -7.22 15.66
C ARG A 102 -0.08 -7.51 16.88
N LYS A 103 -1.04 -6.63 17.19
CA LYS A 103 -2.11 -6.96 18.15
C LYS A 103 -2.84 -8.16 17.55
N LYS A 104 -2.93 -9.24 18.33
CA LYS A 104 -3.72 -10.42 17.99
C LYS A 104 -5.10 -9.93 17.57
N LEU A 105 -5.44 -10.15 16.31
CA LEU A 105 -6.80 -10.21 15.84
C LEU A 105 -7.49 -11.26 16.72
N ALA A 106 -8.36 -10.81 17.62
CA ALA A 106 -9.24 -11.66 18.39
C ALA A 106 -10.37 -12.17 17.49
#